data_AF-A0A077KFX5-F1
#
_entry.id   AF-A0A077KFX5-F1
#
_cell.length_a   1.000
_cell.length_b   1.000
_cell.length_c   1.000
_cell.angle_alpha   90.00
_cell.angle_beta   90.00
_cell.angle_gamma   90.00
#
_symmetry.space_group_name_H-M   'P 1'
#
loop_
_entity.id
_entity.type
_entity.pdbx_description
1 polymer ?
#
loop_
_entity_poly.entity_id
_entity_poly.type
_entity_poly.pdbx_seq_one_letter_code
_entity_poly.pdbx_strand_id
1 'polypeptide(L)' 'MNLKDFLEKHSIINMSQLAKEMWPENNNPRIKLYNKLNEKKAGSGIQRITEDDIKEAKRVLNKLADDIKKL' A
#
# COMPACT_ATOMS: atom_id res chain seq x y z
N MET A 1 -12.18 6.95 6.41
CA MET A 1 -10.74 7.19 6.17
C MET A 1 -10.32 6.28 5.04
N ASN A 2 -9.71 6.83 3.99
CA ASN A 2 -9.18 6.01 2.88
C ASN A 2 -7.73 5.55 3.19
N LEU A 3 -7.16 4.70 2.35
CA LEU A 3 -5.79 4.19 2.57
C LEU A 3 -4.73 5.29 2.54
N LYS A 4 -4.89 6.30 1.68
CA LYS A 4 -3.97 7.43 1.60
C LYS A 4 -3.96 8.20 2.92
N ASP A 5 -5.13 8.61 3.41
CA ASP A 5 -5.28 9.36 4.65
C ASP A 5 -4.66 8.59 5.83
N PHE A 6 -4.88 7.26 5.89
CA PHE A 6 -4.30 6.40 6.92
C PHE A 6 -2.77 6.40 6.85
N LEU A 7 -2.21 6.19 5.65
CA LEU A 7 -0.78 6.13 5.43
C LEU A 7 -0.07 7.47 5.67
N GLU A 8 -0.72 8.59 5.34
CA GLU A 8 -0.20 9.94 5.63
C GLU A 8 -0.24 10.25 7.13
N LYS A 9 -1.30 9.83 7.83
CA LYS A 9 -1.42 9.99 9.29
C LYS A 9 -0.39 9.15 10.06
N HIS A 10 0.03 8.01 9.51
CA HIS A 10 0.91 7.04 10.17
C HIS A 10 2.26 6.92 9.45
N SER A 11 3.06 8.00 9.52
CA SER A 11 4.37 8.11 8.86
C SER A 11 5.41 7.06 9.30
N ILE A 12 5.18 6.38 10.43
CA ILE A 12 5.98 5.24 10.88
C ILE A 12 5.90 4.03 9.92
N ILE A 13 4.85 3.95 9.10
CA ILE A 13 4.67 2.87 8.14
C ILE A 13 5.62 3.07 6.96
N ASN A 14 6.53 2.12 6.78
CA ASN A 14 7.44 2.13 5.64
C ASN A 14 6.69 1.75 4.35
N MET A 15 6.38 2.76 3.52
CA MET A 15 5.66 2.59 2.25
C MET A 15 6.36 1.65 1.27
N SER A 16 7.70 1.62 1.27
CA SER A 16 8.45 0.75 0.34
C SER A 16 8.26 -0.71 0.70
N GLN A 17 8.32 -1.03 2.00
CA GLN A 17 8.10 -2.40 2.48
C GLN A 17 6.64 -2.80 2.33
N LEU A 18 5.70 -1.94 2.71
CA LEU A 18 4.27 -2.18 2.53
C LEU A 18 3.96 -2.54 1.07
N ALA A 19 4.43 -1.72 0.13
CA ALA A 19 4.17 -1.96 -1.28
C ALA A 19 4.78 -3.28 -1.79
N LYS A 20 5.99 -3.62 -1.35
CA LYS A 20 6.67 -4.87 -1.73
C LYS A 20 5.89 -6.09 -1.26
N GLU A 21 5.33 -6.06 -0.06
CA GLU A 21 4.51 -7.14 0.50
C GLU A 21 3.10 -7.21 -0.13
N MET A 22 2.55 -6.07 -0.59
CA MET A 22 1.26 -6.02 -1.28
C MET A 22 1.35 -6.57 -2.72
N TRP A 23 2.45 -6.31 -3.43
CA TRP A 23 2.65 -6.75 -4.82
C TRP A 23 4.06 -7.34 -5.03
N PRO A 24 4.33 -8.56 -4.56
CA PRO A 24 5.67 -9.17 -4.60
C PRO A 24 6.20 -9.36 -6.02
N GLU A 25 5.33 -9.67 -6.98
CA GLU A 25 5.70 -9.89 -8.38
C GLU A 25 5.83 -8.59 -9.19
N ASN A 26 5.59 -7.42 -8.59
CA ASN A 26 5.72 -6.16 -9.30
C ASN A 26 7.18 -5.67 -9.28
N ASN A 27 7.71 -5.30 -10.45
CA ASN A 27 9.08 -4.77 -10.56
C ASN A 27 9.31 -3.45 -9.81
N ASN A 28 8.28 -2.63 -9.64
CA ASN A 28 8.36 -1.30 -9.02
C ASN A 28 7.17 -1.05 -8.07
N PRO A 29 7.05 -1.83 -6.98
CA PRO A 29 5.83 -1.85 -6.17
C PRO A 29 5.61 -0.51 -5.45
N ARG A 30 6.68 0.15 -5.00
CA ARG A 30 6.62 1.49 -4.39
C ARG A 30 6.05 2.53 -5.35
N ILE A 31 6.48 2.52 -6.62
CA ILE A 31 5.97 3.45 -7.64
C ILE A 31 4.50 3.15 -7.91
N LYS A 32 4.13 1.87 -7.98
CA LYS A 32 2.72 1.45 -8.10
C LYS A 32 1.87 1.98 -6.94
N LEU A 33 2.34 1.85 -5.69
CA LEU A 33 1.65 2.42 -4.53
C LEU A 33 1.48 3.93 -4.68
N TYR A 34 2.58 4.64 -4.95
CA TYR A 34 2.57 6.09 -5.09
C TYR A 34 1.60 6.57 -6.17
N ASN A 35 1.60 5.93 -7.33
CA ASN A 35 0.71 6.29 -8.43
C ASN A 35 -0.75 6.05 -8.08
N LYS A 36 -1.07 4.91 -7.44
CA LYS A 36 -2.43 4.61 -7.00
C LYS A 36 -2.95 5.58 -5.93
N LEU A 37 -2.12 5.93 -4.95
CA LEU A 37 -2.48 6.89 -3.90
C LEU A 37 -2.65 8.32 -4.42
N ASN A 38 -1.97 8.68 -5.50
CA ASN A 38 -2.02 10.02 -6.08
C ASN A 38 -2.82 10.09 -7.38
N GLU A 39 -3.57 9.03 -7.71
CA GLU A 39 -4.38 8.92 -8.93
C GLU A 39 -3.61 9.37 -10.19
N LYS A 40 -2.35 8.96 -10.29
CA LYS A 40 -1.50 9.32 -11.43
C LYS A 40 -1.97 8.60 -12.69
N LYS A 41 -1.88 9.30 -13.82
CA LYS A 41 -2.14 8.73 -15.14
C LYS A 41 -1.00 7.78 -15.54
N ALA A 42 -1.32 6.56 -15.95
CA ALA A 42 -0.39 5.60 -16.51
C ALA A 42 -0.97 5.03 -17.81
N GLY A 43 -0.29 5.24 -18.93
CA GLY A 43 -0.83 4.94 -20.26
C GLY A 43 -2.10 5.76 -20.52
N SER A 44 -3.19 5.07 -20.88
CA SER A 44 -4.50 5.69 -21.14
C SER A 44 -5.39 5.86 -19.89
N GLY A 45 -5.04 5.23 -18.75
CA GLY A 45 -5.89 5.17 -17.56
C GLY A 45 -5.33 5.91 -16.34
N ILE A 46 -6.21 6.17 -15.37
CA ILE A 46 -5.84 6.65 -14.03
C ILE A 46 -5.68 5.44 -13.11
N GLN A 47 -4.54 5.33 -12.42
CA GLN A 47 -4.35 4.28 -11.44
C GLN A 47 -5.02 4.69 -10.13
N ARG A 48 -6.13 4.04 -9.78
CA ARG A 48 -6.82 4.22 -8.51
C ARG A 48 -6.54 3.07 -7.55
N ILE A 49 -6.72 3.33 -6.26
CA ILE A 49 -6.81 2.29 -5.24
C ILE A 49 -8.11 1.52 -5.48
N THR A 50 -7.99 0.19 -5.57
CA THR A 50 -9.08 -0.76 -5.73
C THR A 50 -9.39 -1.46 -4.42
N GLU A 51 -10.50 -2.18 -4.34
CA GLU A 51 -10.84 -2.99 -3.17
C GLU A 51 -9.78 -4.07 -2.87
N ASP A 52 -9.20 -4.67 -3.91
CA ASP A 52 -8.11 -5.64 -3.76
C ASP A 52 -6.87 -4.99 -3.15
N ASP A 53 -6.52 -3.77 -3.55
CA ASP A 53 -5.40 -3.04 -2.95
C ASP A 53 -5.66 -2.76 -1.47
N ILE A 54 -6.90 -2.44 -1.08
CA ILE A 54 -7.27 -2.27 0.34
C ILE A 54 -7.16 -3.58 1.11
N LYS A 55 -7.62 -4.69 0.52
CA LYS A 55 -7.54 -6.03 1.12
C LYS A 55 -6.09 -6.43 1.37
N GLU A 56 -5.21 -6.23 0.39
CA GLU A 56 -3.79 -6.53 0.52
C GLU A 56 -3.10 -5.61 1.54
N ALA A 57 -3.39 -4.31 1.55
CA ALA A 57 -2.85 -3.40 2.55
C ALA A 57 -3.23 -3.84 3.97
N LYS A 58 -4.50 -4.20 4.19
CA LYS A 58 -4.97 -4.72 5.49
C LYS A 58 -4.26 -6.01 5.87
N ARG A 59 -4.09 -6.95 4.94
CA ARG A 59 -3.38 -8.22 5.18
C ARG A 59 -1.94 -7.97 5.66
N VAL A 60 -1.19 -7.12 4.95
CA VAL A 60 0.20 -6.81 5.30
C VAL A 60 0.30 -6.10 6.64
N LEU A 61 -0.55 -5.10 6.89
CA LEU A 61 -0.53 -4.33 8.13
C LEU A 61 -0.96 -5.17 9.34
N ASN A 62 -1.94 -6.07 9.17
CA ASN A 62 -2.34 -7.00 10.23
C ASN A 62 -1.22 -7.98 10.57
N LYS A 63 -0.50 -8.51 9.57
CA LYS A 63 0.67 -9.37 9.81
C LYS A 63 1.72 -8.64 10.66
N LEU A 64 2.03 -7.39 10.32
CA LEU A 64 2.95 -6.56 11.12
C LEU A 64 2.44 -6.36 12.55
N ALA A 65 1.15 -6.08 12.73
CA ALA A 65 0.55 -5.93 14.06
C ALA A 65 0.63 -7.23 14.88
N ASP A 66 0.43 -8.38 14.25
CA ASP A 66 0.52 -9.68 14.92
C ASP A 66 1.96 -10.05 15.27
N ASP A 67 2.95 -9.67 14.45
CA ASP A 67 4.36 -9.85 14.77
C ASP A 67 4.80 -8.95 15.94
N ILE A 68 4.27 -7.72 16.04
CA ILE A 68 4.51 -6.83 17.18
C ILE A 68 3.98 -7.43 18.49
N LYS A 69 2.81 -8.08 18.48
CA LYS A 69 2.22 -8.72 19.67
C LYS A 69 3.04 -9.90 20.22
N LYS A 70 3.95 -10.44 19.40
CA LYS A 70 4.83 -11.55 19.76
C LYS A 70 6.19 -11.09 20.30
N LEU A 71 6.46 -9.79 20.30
CA LEU A 71 7.59 -9.19 21.01
C LEU A 71 7.39 -9.31 22.52
#